data_AF-A0A379A928-F1
#
_entry.id   AF-A0A379A928-F1
#
_cell.length_a   1.000
_cell.length_b   1.000
_cell.length_c   1.000
_cell.angle_alpha   90.00
_cell.angle_beta   90.00
_cell.angle_gamma   90.00
#
_symmetry.space_group_name_H-M   'P 1'
#
loop_
_entity.id
_entity.type
_entity.pdbx_description
1 polymer ?
#
loop_
_entity_poly.entity_id
_entity_poly.type
_entity_poly.pdbx_seq_one_letter_code
_entity_poly.pdbx_strand_id
1 'polypeptide(L)'
;MPALKFPATIFQTKHKFNDYSTDDMKCGDFTEKQLRSDLGLADVSNVVDPWTGKEVSIFNAFQDTRQKSRTEMAELLFNEFLRLSMPAYYLGQHQIFNNLVKHLYHGNGKSYSSPFLDSAYKTLILGGQTSPLSPLTIIKSSLDKIIVDGQKSLSVTDKHLITQAIGNSILPKFNRWADSFNGLGMSIHDIHATNILINQLDITDNGYIAKITFTGQDHFGLDKTDIQNPKFHFIRAFRIWFILQRWEYFAFKPFLTNMKAEFQINSRRK
;
A
#
# COMPACT_ATOMS: atom_id res chain seq x y z
N MET A 1 -2.53 22.98 32.75
CA MET A 1 -3.36 22.71 31.55
C MET A 1 -4.09 21.39 31.75
N PRO A 2 -5.29 21.17 31.17
CA PRO A 2 -6.03 19.94 31.36
C PRO A 2 -5.27 18.73 30.77
N ALA A 3 -5.32 17.61 31.48
CA ALA A 3 -4.77 16.34 31.02
C ALA A 3 -5.52 15.84 29.78
N LEU A 4 -4.78 15.28 28.83
CA LEU A 4 -5.34 14.67 27.63
C LEU A 4 -6.09 13.38 28.00
N LYS A 5 -7.31 13.21 27.46
CA LYS A 5 -8.07 11.96 27.58
C LYS A 5 -7.67 10.99 26.48
N PHE A 6 -7.58 9.71 26.81
CA PHE A 6 -7.27 8.63 25.87
C PHE A 6 -8.51 7.77 25.58
N PRO A 7 -8.62 7.19 24.38
CA PRO A 7 -7.66 7.21 23.29
C PRO A 7 -7.55 8.59 22.59
N ALA A 8 -6.35 8.96 22.13
CA ALA A 8 -6.10 10.24 21.50
C ALA A 8 -5.35 10.10 20.17
N THR A 9 -5.92 10.62 19.08
CA THR A 9 -5.22 10.74 17.79
C THR A 9 -4.18 11.83 17.91
N ILE A 10 -2.91 11.46 17.75
CA ILE A 10 -1.76 12.36 17.82
C ILE A 10 -1.23 12.73 16.44
N PHE A 11 -1.60 11.99 15.39
CA PHE A 11 -1.24 12.33 14.03
C PHE A 11 -2.22 11.68 13.04
N GLN A 12 -2.53 12.41 11.97
CA GLN A 12 -3.25 11.89 10.81
C GLN A 12 -2.76 12.61 9.56
N THR A 13 -2.58 11.87 8.47
CA THR A 13 -2.25 12.43 7.15
C THR A 13 -3.38 13.32 6.63
N LYS A 14 -3.04 14.23 5.70
CA LYS A 14 -4.05 15.02 4.98
C LYS A 14 -4.92 14.16 4.07
N HIS A 15 -4.31 13.15 3.44
CA HIS A 15 -5.03 12.11 2.71
C HIS A 15 -6.01 11.38 3.62
N LYS A 16 -7.21 11.15 3.11
CA LYS A 16 -8.33 10.57 3.86
C LYS A 16 -8.27 9.05 3.77
N PHE A 17 -8.71 8.41 4.85
CA PHE A 17 -9.08 7.00 4.78
C PHE A 17 -10.39 6.86 4.00
N ASN A 18 -10.54 5.73 3.33
CA ASN A 18 -11.69 5.31 2.54
C ASN A 18 -11.96 6.23 1.35
N ASP A 19 -10.90 6.76 0.72
CA ASP A 19 -11.01 7.59 -0.47
C ASP A 19 -11.05 6.73 -1.74
N TYR A 20 -12.26 6.46 -2.22
CA TYR A 20 -12.48 5.75 -3.50
C TYR A 20 -12.53 6.71 -4.70
N SER A 21 -12.31 8.02 -4.49
CA SER A 21 -12.46 9.04 -5.55
C SER A 21 -11.18 9.31 -6.33
N THR A 22 -10.05 8.72 -5.91
CA THR A 22 -8.75 8.87 -6.54
C THR A 22 -8.68 8.15 -7.89
N ASP A 23 -7.76 8.56 -8.75
CA ASP A 23 -7.69 8.03 -10.13
C ASP A 23 -7.32 6.55 -10.16
N ASP A 24 -6.40 6.10 -9.31
CA ASP A 24 -6.00 4.70 -9.11
C ASP A 24 -7.15 3.79 -8.63
N MET A 25 -8.25 4.37 -8.13
CA MET A 25 -9.45 3.65 -7.67
C MET A 25 -10.54 3.52 -8.74
N LYS A 26 -10.33 4.05 -9.96
CA LYS A 26 -11.26 3.88 -11.08
C LYS A 26 -11.09 2.54 -11.79
N CYS A 27 -12.15 2.09 -12.45
CA CYS A 27 -12.17 0.88 -13.28
C CYS A 27 -13.17 1.00 -14.42
N GLY A 28 -12.90 0.30 -15.52
CA GLY A 28 -13.82 0.22 -16.66
C GLY A 28 -14.16 1.56 -17.33
N ASP A 29 -13.28 2.55 -17.24
CA ASP A 29 -13.48 3.93 -17.69
C ASP A 29 -12.73 4.26 -18.98
N PHE A 30 -12.05 3.28 -19.58
CA PHE A 30 -11.40 3.42 -20.88
C PHE A 30 -11.98 2.46 -21.92
N THR A 31 -12.12 2.98 -23.14
CA THR A 31 -12.40 2.20 -24.35
C THR A 31 -11.13 1.57 -24.91
N GLU A 32 -11.27 0.53 -25.73
CA GLU A 32 -10.15 -0.08 -26.46
C GLU A 32 -9.33 0.97 -27.25
N LYS A 33 -10.03 1.86 -27.96
CA LYS A 33 -9.38 2.88 -28.80
C LYS A 33 -8.45 3.78 -27.97
N GLN A 34 -8.91 4.21 -26.79
CA GLN A 34 -8.10 5.06 -25.91
C GLN A 34 -6.90 4.30 -25.35
N LEU A 35 -7.06 3.05 -24.94
CA LEU A 35 -5.95 2.23 -24.43
C LEU A 35 -4.87 2.04 -25.51
N ARG A 36 -5.28 1.70 -26.73
CA ARG A 36 -4.34 1.40 -27.83
C ARG A 36 -3.72 2.66 -28.43
N SER A 37 -4.52 3.68 -28.71
CA SER A 37 -4.08 4.86 -29.47
C SER A 37 -3.49 5.94 -28.55
N ASP A 38 -4.14 6.21 -27.42
CA ASP A 38 -3.77 7.35 -26.58
C ASP A 38 -2.75 6.96 -25.49
N LEU A 39 -2.82 5.71 -25.01
CA LEU A 39 -1.90 5.18 -23.98
C LEU A 39 -0.83 4.25 -24.54
N GLY A 40 -0.84 3.95 -25.85
CA GLY A 40 0.18 3.10 -26.48
C GLY A 40 0.16 1.64 -26.03
N LEU A 41 -0.96 1.14 -25.50
CA LEU A 41 -1.10 -0.22 -24.98
C LEU A 41 -1.49 -1.21 -26.08
N ALA A 42 -0.86 -1.16 -27.25
CA ALA A 42 -1.17 -2.10 -28.33
C ALA A 42 -0.67 -3.52 -28.04
N ASP A 43 0.55 -3.65 -27.48
CA ASP A 43 1.12 -4.92 -27.02
C ASP A 43 1.01 -5.04 -25.49
N VAL A 44 0.22 -6.00 -25.01
CA VAL A 44 -0.09 -6.14 -23.58
C VAL A 44 0.32 -7.48 -22.97
N SER A 45 0.24 -8.58 -23.71
CA SER A 45 0.41 -9.93 -23.15
C SER A 45 1.18 -10.82 -24.13
N ASN A 46 2.05 -11.68 -23.59
CA ASN A 46 2.77 -12.71 -24.34
C ASN A 46 2.05 -14.07 -24.30
N VAL A 47 0.79 -14.11 -23.87
CA VAL A 47 0.00 -15.34 -23.72
C VAL A 47 -1.30 -15.25 -24.52
N VAL A 48 -1.99 -14.11 -24.45
CA VAL A 48 -3.25 -13.89 -25.17
C VAL A 48 -3.35 -12.44 -25.60
N ASP A 49 -3.70 -12.20 -26.86
CA ASP A 49 -3.97 -10.84 -27.33
C ASP A 49 -5.34 -10.40 -26.78
N PRO A 50 -5.40 -9.40 -25.88
CA PRO A 50 -6.65 -8.97 -25.27
C PRO A 50 -7.63 -8.37 -26.28
N TRP A 51 -7.15 -7.88 -27.44
CA TRP A 51 -7.97 -7.23 -28.46
C TRP A 51 -8.65 -8.23 -29.39
N THR A 52 -7.99 -9.36 -29.66
CA THR A 52 -8.52 -10.39 -30.58
C THR A 52 -9.00 -11.65 -29.86
N GLY A 53 -8.54 -11.88 -28.63
CA GLY A 53 -8.78 -13.09 -27.84
C GLY A 53 -8.05 -14.32 -28.35
N LYS A 54 -7.06 -14.16 -29.24
CA LYS A 54 -6.24 -15.25 -29.75
C LYS A 54 -4.98 -15.44 -28.89
N GLU A 55 -4.50 -16.67 -28.80
CA GLU A 55 -3.26 -16.95 -28.07
C GLU A 55 -2.05 -16.34 -28.80
N VAL A 56 -1.16 -15.72 -28.03
CA VAL A 56 0.11 -15.19 -28.51
C VAL A 56 1.17 -16.18 -28.06
N SER A 57 1.64 -17.04 -28.96
CA SER A 57 2.75 -17.95 -28.69
C SER A 57 3.65 -18.04 -29.91
N ILE A 58 4.96 -17.90 -29.69
CA ILE A 58 5.98 -18.09 -30.73
C ILE A 58 5.95 -19.50 -31.33
N PHE A 59 5.42 -20.48 -30.60
CA PHE A 59 5.26 -21.86 -31.08
C PHE A 59 3.94 -22.08 -31.83
N ASN A 60 2.95 -21.20 -31.65
CA ASN A 60 1.63 -21.28 -32.30
C ASN A 60 1.39 -20.12 -33.28
N ALA A 61 2.42 -19.37 -33.67
CA ALA A 61 2.29 -18.17 -34.53
C ALA A 61 1.63 -18.45 -35.90
N PHE A 62 1.57 -19.72 -36.31
CA PHE A 62 0.95 -20.17 -37.57
C PHE A 62 -0.34 -20.99 -37.38
N GLN A 63 -0.83 -21.15 -36.14
CA GLN A 63 -2.10 -21.82 -35.86
C GLN A 63 -3.18 -20.78 -35.60
N ASP A 64 -4.30 -20.87 -36.33
CA ASP A 64 -5.48 -20.06 -36.05
C ASP A 64 -6.13 -20.57 -34.76
N THR A 65 -5.75 -19.94 -33.64
CA THR A 65 -6.25 -20.33 -32.33
C THR A 65 -7.68 -19.80 -32.15
N ARG A 66 -8.52 -20.63 -31.53
CA ARG A 66 -9.89 -20.25 -31.17
C ARG A 66 -9.86 -18.98 -30.31
N GLN A 67 -10.77 -18.05 -30.60
CA GLN A 67 -11.04 -16.89 -29.76
C GLN A 67 -11.50 -17.32 -28.36
N LYS A 68 -10.78 -16.85 -27.34
CA LYS A 68 -11.09 -17.06 -25.93
C LYS A 68 -12.24 -16.16 -25.48
N SER A 69 -13.06 -16.68 -24.58
CA SER A 69 -14.07 -15.88 -23.88
C SER A 69 -13.42 -14.84 -22.97
N ARG A 70 -14.21 -13.85 -22.53
CA ARG A 70 -13.80 -12.85 -21.54
C ARG A 70 -13.16 -13.47 -20.29
N THR A 71 -13.77 -14.53 -19.75
CA THR A 71 -13.30 -15.20 -18.54
C THR A 71 -11.98 -15.92 -18.76
N GLU A 72 -11.85 -16.66 -19.86
CA GLU A 72 -10.61 -17.35 -20.22
C GLU A 72 -9.46 -16.34 -20.43
N MET A 73 -9.73 -15.22 -21.12
CA MET A 73 -8.74 -14.16 -21.28
C MET A 73 -8.32 -13.56 -19.94
N ALA A 74 -9.27 -13.22 -19.08
CA ALA A 74 -8.97 -12.66 -17.76
C ALA A 74 -8.08 -13.63 -16.95
N GLU A 75 -8.41 -14.92 -16.93
CA GLU A 75 -7.62 -15.94 -16.24
C GLU A 75 -6.19 -16.04 -16.78
N LEU A 76 -6.02 -16.07 -18.11
CA LEU A 76 -4.69 -16.09 -18.74
C LEU A 76 -3.87 -14.84 -18.40
N LEU A 77 -4.51 -13.66 -18.44
CA LEU A 77 -3.88 -12.39 -18.09
C LEU A 77 -3.49 -12.34 -16.61
N PHE A 78 -4.35 -12.76 -15.68
CA PHE A 78 -4.02 -12.82 -14.25
C PHE A 78 -2.89 -13.81 -13.96
N ASN A 79 -2.88 -14.97 -14.63
CA ASN A 79 -1.80 -15.95 -14.50
C ASN A 79 -0.47 -15.40 -15.03
N GLU A 80 -0.49 -14.70 -16.17
CA GLU A 80 0.69 -14.02 -16.69
C GLU A 80 1.14 -12.89 -15.75
N PHE A 81 0.22 -12.10 -15.21
CA PHE A 81 0.52 -11.04 -14.25
C PHE A 81 1.27 -11.59 -13.03
N LEU A 82 0.73 -12.63 -12.38
CA LEU A 82 1.39 -13.31 -11.27
C LEU A 82 2.79 -13.82 -11.65
N ARG A 83 2.92 -14.47 -12.82
CA ARG A 83 4.19 -15.03 -13.31
C ARG A 83 5.23 -13.94 -13.57
N LEU A 84 4.85 -12.81 -14.17
CA LEU A 84 5.76 -11.71 -14.46
C LEU A 84 6.21 -10.97 -13.21
N SER A 85 5.43 -11.04 -12.13
CA SER A 85 5.82 -10.50 -10.83
C SER A 85 6.77 -11.43 -10.04
N MET A 86 6.93 -12.71 -10.44
CA MET A 86 7.80 -13.73 -9.78
C MET A 86 9.28 -13.37 -9.59
N PRO A 87 9.99 -12.79 -10.58
CA PRO A 87 11.42 -12.49 -10.44
C PRO A 87 11.72 -11.40 -9.40
N ALA A 88 10.69 -10.74 -8.88
CA ALA A 88 10.84 -9.67 -7.91
C ALA A 88 10.81 -10.17 -6.45
N TYR A 89 11.08 -11.43 -6.11
CA TYR A 89 10.85 -11.91 -4.73
C TYR A 89 12.09 -12.45 -4.01
N TYR A 90 12.44 -11.83 -2.88
CA TYR A 90 13.16 -12.46 -1.78
C TYR A 90 12.38 -12.26 -0.47
N LEU A 91 12.28 -13.33 0.34
CA LEU A 91 11.81 -13.37 1.74
C LEU A 91 10.33 -13.02 1.99
N GLY A 92 9.45 -14.02 2.18
CA GLY A 92 8.14 -13.93 2.87
C GLY A 92 7.03 -13.02 2.29
N GLN A 93 7.38 -12.09 1.40
CA GLN A 93 6.52 -11.00 0.91
C GLN A 93 5.76 -11.37 -0.37
N HIS A 94 6.18 -12.42 -1.08
CA HIS A 94 5.48 -13.00 -2.23
C HIS A 94 4.02 -13.36 -1.93
N GLN A 95 3.75 -13.86 -0.72
CA GLN A 95 2.42 -14.26 -0.32
C GLN A 95 1.46 -13.07 -0.22
N ILE A 96 1.95 -11.89 0.16
CA ILE A 96 1.14 -10.66 0.24
C ILE A 96 0.69 -10.26 -1.17
N PHE A 97 1.64 -10.11 -2.10
CA PHE A 97 1.32 -9.73 -3.48
C PHE A 97 0.35 -10.71 -4.13
N ASN A 98 0.61 -12.02 -4.02
CA ASN A 98 -0.26 -13.03 -4.61
C ASN A 98 -1.69 -12.96 -4.05
N ASN A 99 -1.82 -12.72 -2.75
CA ASN A 99 -3.13 -12.57 -2.15
C ASN A 99 -3.83 -11.30 -2.64
N LEU A 100 -3.10 -10.20 -2.85
CA LEU A 100 -3.65 -8.97 -3.40
C LEU A 100 -4.12 -9.14 -4.86
N VAL A 101 -3.34 -9.81 -5.71
CA VAL A 101 -3.75 -10.09 -7.10
C VAL A 101 -4.94 -11.05 -7.15
N LYS A 102 -4.95 -12.11 -6.33
CA LYS A 102 -6.12 -13.00 -6.19
C LYS A 102 -7.34 -12.23 -5.71
N HIS A 103 -7.16 -11.26 -4.82
CA HIS A 103 -8.23 -10.40 -4.33
C HIS A 103 -8.68 -9.39 -5.40
N LEU A 104 -7.82 -8.92 -6.29
CA LEU A 104 -8.24 -8.15 -7.47
C LEU A 104 -9.15 -8.99 -8.36
N TYR A 105 -8.82 -10.27 -8.55
CA TYR A 105 -9.60 -11.18 -9.39
C TYR A 105 -10.97 -11.55 -8.78
N HIS A 106 -11.04 -11.84 -7.47
CA HIS A 106 -12.25 -12.36 -6.82
C HIS A 106 -12.97 -11.40 -5.87
N GLY A 107 -12.28 -10.37 -5.38
CA GLY A 107 -12.71 -9.51 -4.27
C GLY A 107 -13.72 -8.42 -4.63
N ASN A 108 -13.91 -8.14 -5.93
CA ASN A 108 -14.91 -7.20 -6.45
C ASN A 108 -14.85 -5.81 -5.76
N GLY A 109 -13.64 -5.29 -5.55
CA GLY A 109 -13.40 -3.95 -5.00
C GLY A 109 -13.59 -3.81 -3.47
N LYS A 110 -13.93 -4.90 -2.76
CA LYS A 110 -13.98 -4.88 -1.30
C LYS A 110 -12.59 -4.60 -0.73
N SER A 111 -12.49 -3.81 0.33
CA SER A 111 -11.21 -3.58 0.99
C SER A 111 -10.58 -4.90 1.46
N TYR A 112 -9.26 -4.95 1.46
CA TYR A 112 -8.47 -6.11 1.84
C TYR A 112 -7.65 -5.81 3.09
N SER A 113 -7.58 -6.77 4.00
CA SER A 113 -6.72 -6.73 5.19
C SER A 113 -6.26 -8.14 5.49
N SER A 114 -5.04 -8.30 5.99
CA SER A 114 -4.56 -9.62 6.42
C SER A 114 -3.49 -9.49 7.51
N PRO A 115 -3.30 -10.53 8.34
CA PRO A 115 -2.20 -10.55 9.32
C PRO A 115 -0.82 -10.37 8.69
N PHE A 116 -0.64 -10.78 7.43
CA PHE A 116 0.60 -10.58 6.70
C PHE A 116 0.86 -9.09 6.39
N LEU A 117 -0.17 -8.34 6.02
CA LEU A 117 -0.09 -6.89 5.83
C LEU A 117 0.22 -6.16 7.14
N ASP A 118 -0.45 -6.53 8.22
CA ASP A 118 -0.20 -5.97 9.55
C ASP A 118 1.24 -6.23 10.02
N SER A 119 1.75 -7.46 9.78
CA SER A 119 3.13 -7.83 10.10
C SER A 119 4.16 -7.06 9.26
N ALA A 120 3.92 -6.92 7.95
CA ALA A 120 4.77 -6.13 7.06
C ALA A 120 4.80 -4.66 7.48
N TYR A 121 3.64 -4.08 7.77
CA TYR A 121 3.53 -2.70 8.24
C TYR A 121 4.21 -2.47 9.59
N LYS A 122 4.03 -3.40 10.53
CA LYS A 122 4.75 -3.38 11.82
C LYS A 122 6.26 -3.41 11.62
N THR A 123 6.75 -4.29 10.75
CA THR A 123 8.18 -4.44 10.44
C THR A 123 8.74 -3.16 9.81
N LEU A 124 7.99 -2.53 8.89
CA LEU A 124 8.36 -1.25 8.28
C LEU A 124 8.54 -0.15 9.34
N ILE A 125 7.59 -0.02 10.27
CA ILE A 125 7.65 0.98 11.34
C ILE A 125 8.84 0.71 12.28
N LEU A 126 9.10 -0.56 12.62
CA LEU A 126 10.24 -0.94 13.46
C LEU A 126 11.57 -0.65 12.77
N GLY A 127 11.72 -1.00 11.49
CA GLY A 127 12.94 -0.73 10.71
C GLY A 127 13.25 0.76 10.59
N GLY A 128 12.22 1.60 10.53
CA GLY A 128 12.34 3.06 10.52
C GLY A 128 12.95 3.66 11.79
N GLN A 129 12.92 2.95 12.94
CA GLN A 129 13.49 3.46 14.20
C GLN A 129 15.01 3.67 14.17
N THR A 130 15.70 3.14 13.16
CA THR A 130 17.10 3.48 12.88
C THR A 130 17.31 4.98 12.65
N SER A 131 16.24 5.70 12.26
CA SER A 131 16.23 7.15 12.14
C SER A 131 15.62 7.83 13.38
N PRO A 132 16.22 8.92 13.90
CA PRO A 132 15.60 9.75 14.93
C PRO A 132 14.33 10.45 14.44
N LEU A 133 14.15 10.53 13.11
CA LEU A 133 12.99 11.14 12.46
C LEU A 133 11.84 10.14 12.24
N SER A 134 11.89 8.93 12.81
CA SER A 134 10.76 8.00 12.74
C SER A 134 9.65 8.43 13.72
N PRO A 135 8.35 8.29 13.36
CA PRO A 135 7.28 8.68 14.27
C PRO A 135 7.32 7.95 15.61
N LEU A 136 7.66 6.66 15.63
CA LEU A 136 7.72 5.89 16.87
C LEU A 136 8.87 6.38 17.77
N THR A 137 10.02 6.76 17.18
CA THR A 137 11.14 7.37 17.89
C THR A 137 10.74 8.74 18.44
N ILE A 138 10.09 9.59 17.64
CA ILE A 138 9.62 10.92 18.04
C ILE A 138 8.64 10.83 19.22
N ILE A 139 7.67 9.91 19.17
CA ILE A 139 6.72 9.71 20.26
C ILE A 139 7.46 9.29 21.52
N LYS A 140 8.38 8.32 21.41
CA LYS A 140 9.17 7.84 22.55
C LYS A 140 9.98 8.98 23.18
N SER A 141 10.75 9.72 22.39
CA SER A 141 11.56 10.85 22.86
C SER A 141 10.72 11.97 23.48
N SER A 142 9.53 12.23 22.94
CA SER A 142 8.61 13.23 23.49
C SER A 142 8.06 12.80 24.86
N LEU A 143 7.67 11.54 25.01
CA LEU A 143 7.21 11.00 26.29
C LEU A 143 8.35 10.92 27.32
N ASP A 144 9.56 10.59 26.89
CA ASP A 144 10.74 10.61 27.77
C ASP A 144 11.02 12.02 28.31
N LYS A 145 10.89 13.06 27.45
CA LYS A 145 11.03 14.45 27.87
C LYS A 145 9.97 14.88 28.90
N ILE A 146 8.71 14.50 28.68
CA ILE A 146 7.60 14.78 29.61
C ILE A 146 7.88 14.20 31.00
N ILE A 147 8.45 12.99 31.07
CA ILE A 147 8.89 12.41 32.34
C ILE A 147 10.03 13.21 32.97
N VAL A 148 11.05 13.58 32.18
CA VAL A 148 12.19 14.39 32.66
C VAL A 148 11.71 15.71 33.26
N ASP A 149 10.72 16.35 32.64
CA ASP A 149 10.10 17.59 33.09
C ASP A 149 9.17 17.40 34.31
N GLY A 150 9.03 16.17 34.83
CA GLY A 150 8.26 15.86 36.04
C GLY A 150 6.74 15.84 35.86
N GLN A 151 6.25 15.82 34.62
CA GLN A 151 4.82 15.83 34.34
C GLN A 151 4.19 14.47 34.61
N LYS A 152 2.98 14.46 35.19
CA LYS A 152 2.21 13.23 35.48
C LYS A 152 1.15 12.90 34.44
N SER A 153 1.01 13.72 33.40
CA SER A 153 0.03 13.53 32.33
C SER A 153 0.47 14.25 31.06
N LEU A 154 0.07 13.74 29.89
CA LEU A 154 0.25 14.43 28.62
C LEU A 154 -0.75 15.59 28.49
N SER A 155 -0.30 16.81 28.23
CA SER A 155 -1.19 17.96 28.01
C SER A 155 -1.63 18.10 26.54
N VAL A 156 -2.59 18.98 26.28
CA VAL A 156 -3.01 19.35 24.91
C VAL A 156 -1.87 20.00 24.12
N THR A 157 -1.02 20.79 24.79
CA THR A 157 0.14 21.44 24.17
C THR A 157 1.19 20.41 23.77
N ASP A 158 1.47 19.43 24.64
CA ASP A 158 2.41 18.35 24.32
C ASP A 158 1.91 17.52 23.13
N LYS A 159 0.60 17.22 23.10
CA LYS A 159 -0.02 16.58 21.94
C LYS A 159 0.25 17.37 20.67
N HIS A 160 0.04 18.70 20.68
CA HIS A 160 0.26 19.54 19.51
C HIS A 160 1.71 19.51 19.03
N LEU A 161 2.67 19.57 19.96
CA LEU A 161 4.10 19.47 19.66
C LEU A 161 4.46 18.12 19.04
N ILE A 162 3.91 17.02 19.58
CA ILE A 162 4.08 15.68 19.02
C ILE A 162 3.49 15.62 17.60
N THR A 163 2.27 16.14 17.40
CA THR A 163 1.64 16.18 16.07
C THR A 163 2.51 16.92 15.05
N GLN A 164 3.05 18.09 15.42
CA GLN A 164 3.92 18.87 14.54
C GLN A 164 5.24 18.14 14.24
N ALA A 165 5.87 17.54 15.25
CA ALA A 165 7.09 16.78 15.08
C ALA A 165 6.90 15.58 14.13
N ILE A 166 5.79 14.84 14.28
CA ILE A 166 5.44 13.75 13.36
C ILE A 166 5.12 14.29 11.95
N GLY A 167 4.46 15.45 11.84
CA GLY A 167 4.20 16.10 10.56
C GLY A 167 5.46 16.46 9.77
N ASN A 168 6.57 16.70 10.46
CA ASN A 168 7.89 16.98 9.87
C ASN A 168 8.80 15.75 9.79
N SER A 169 8.27 14.57 10.13
CA SER A 169 9.01 13.32 10.25
C SER A 169 9.09 12.54 8.94
N ILE A 170 9.86 11.44 8.95
CA ILE A 170 9.83 10.46 7.86
C ILE A 170 8.73 9.45 8.19
N LEU A 171 7.53 9.66 7.65
CA LEU A 171 6.43 8.71 7.80
C LEU A 171 6.80 7.34 7.20
N PRO A 172 6.28 6.23 7.79
CA PRO A 172 6.42 4.93 7.20
C PRO A 172 5.85 4.97 5.79
N LYS A 173 6.68 4.61 4.84
CA LYS A 173 6.32 4.47 3.44
C LYS A 173 7.15 3.36 2.86
N PHE A 174 6.57 2.59 1.96
CA PHE A 174 7.29 1.56 1.24
C PHE A 174 8.13 2.24 0.13
N ASN A 175 9.20 2.97 0.50
CA ASN A 175 9.94 3.78 -0.45
C ASN A 175 11.00 3.00 -1.26
N ARG A 176 10.97 3.26 -2.58
CA ARG A 176 12.04 3.24 -3.61
C ARG A 176 12.30 1.98 -4.47
N TRP A 177 11.68 2.09 -5.65
CA TRP A 177 11.99 1.60 -7.00
C TRP A 177 13.40 1.88 -7.56
N ALA A 178 14.47 1.55 -6.83
CA ALA A 178 15.81 1.46 -7.42
C ALA A 178 16.57 0.20 -6.95
N ASP A 179 16.35 -0.22 -5.69
CA ASP A 179 16.91 -1.47 -5.15
C ASP A 179 15.88 -2.61 -5.14
N SER A 180 14.70 -2.38 -5.75
CA SER A 180 13.49 -3.17 -5.55
C SER A 180 13.10 -4.03 -6.74
N PHE A 181 14.03 -4.84 -7.25
CA PHE A 181 13.70 -6.17 -7.80
C PHE A 181 13.28 -7.14 -6.66
N ASN A 182 12.55 -6.63 -5.64
CA ASN A 182 12.17 -7.29 -4.39
C ASN A 182 10.67 -7.12 -4.03
N GLY A 183 9.80 -6.79 -5.00
CA GLY A 183 8.41 -7.28 -4.99
C GLY A 183 7.41 -6.55 -4.08
N LEU A 184 7.88 -5.74 -3.13
CA LEU A 184 7.06 -4.74 -2.44
C LEU A 184 6.70 -3.56 -3.35
N GLY A 185 7.54 -3.28 -4.36
CA GLY A 185 7.35 -2.17 -5.29
C GLY A 185 6.15 -2.29 -6.24
N MET A 186 5.49 -3.46 -6.35
CA MET A 186 4.35 -3.64 -7.25
C MET A 186 2.99 -3.72 -6.54
N SER A 187 2.90 -3.76 -5.20
CA SER A 187 1.60 -3.96 -4.51
C SER A 187 1.22 -2.94 -3.46
N ILE A 188 2.18 -2.22 -2.90
CA ILE A 188 1.93 -1.16 -1.92
C ILE A 188 2.97 -0.10 -2.24
N HIS A 189 2.60 0.80 -3.16
CA HIS A 189 3.54 1.75 -3.75
C HIS A 189 3.85 2.90 -2.77
N ASP A 190 2.93 3.17 -1.82
CA ASP A 190 3.09 4.15 -0.77
C ASP A 190 2.24 3.77 0.47
N ILE A 191 2.02 4.68 1.40
CA ILE A 191 0.92 4.60 2.35
C ILE A 191 0.08 5.86 2.17
N HIS A 192 -1.01 5.73 1.40
CA HIS A 192 -1.91 6.85 1.11
C HIS A 192 -2.36 7.59 2.37
N ALA A 193 -2.84 6.86 3.38
CA ALA A 193 -3.32 7.44 4.63
C ALA A 193 -2.72 6.77 5.86
N THR A 194 -2.30 7.58 6.85
CA THR A 194 -1.78 7.12 8.14
C THR A 194 -2.49 7.83 9.27
N ASN A 195 -2.84 7.09 10.32
CA ASN A 195 -3.33 7.62 11.59
C ASN A 195 -2.58 6.96 12.75
N ILE A 196 -2.20 7.76 13.74
CA ILE A 196 -1.45 7.32 14.92
C ILE A 196 -2.24 7.72 16.17
N LEU A 197 -2.53 6.71 16.99
CA LEU A 197 -3.32 6.80 18.19
C LEU A 197 -2.47 6.42 19.39
N ILE A 198 -2.47 7.23 20.45
CA ILE A 198 -2.11 6.75 21.79
C ILE A 198 -3.40 6.19 22.41
N ASN A 199 -3.47 4.87 22.56
CA ASN A 199 -4.62 4.19 23.14
C ASN A 199 -4.68 4.39 24.65
N GLN A 200 -3.52 4.35 25.30
CA GLN A 200 -3.36 4.41 26.75
C GLN A 200 -1.97 4.94 27.08
N LEU A 201 -1.87 5.76 28.13
CA LEU A 201 -0.61 6.25 28.68
C LEU A 201 -0.71 6.28 30.19
N ASP A 202 0.06 5.43 30.84
CA ASP A 202 0.19 5.37 32.30
C ASP A 202 1.56 5.92 32.69
N ILE A 203 1.59 7.08 33.36
CA ILE A 203 2.82 7.70 33.88
C ILE A 203 2.90 7.42 35.37
N THR A 204 4.07 6.96 35.80
CA THR A 204 4.43 6.68 37.20
C THR A 204 5.68 7.47 37.56
N ASP A 205 6.02 7.54 38.86
CA ASP A 205 7.23 8.25 39.30
C ASP A 205 8.53 7.62 38.71
N ASN A 206 8.47 6.34 38.31
CA ASN A 206 9.61 5.58 37.80
C ASN A 206 9.63 5.43 36.26
N GLY A 207 8.67 5.98 35.53
CA GLY A 207 8.56 5.71 34.09
C GLY A 207 7.16 5.85 33.50
N TYR A 208 7.00 5.41 32.25
CA TYR A 208 5.69 5.28 31.61
C TYR A 208 5.52 3.93 30.93
N ILE A 209 4.25 3.56 30.71
CA ILE A 209 3.83 2.56 29.73
C ILE A 209 2.83 3.24 28.79
N ALA A 210 3.08 3.18 27.49
CA ALA A 210 2.17 3.70 26.48
C ALA A 210 1.83 2.63 25.44
N LYS A 211 0.54 2.53 25.10
CA LYS A 211 0.05 1.69 23.99
C LYS A 211 -0.26 2.59 22.80
N ILE A 212 0.36 2.29 21.67
CA ILE A 212 0.26 3.08 20.45
C ILE A 212 -0.25 2.19 19.32
N THR A 213 -1.25 2.67 18.59
CA THR A 213 -1.76 2.03 17.38
C THR A 213 -1.44 2.90 16.17
N PHE A 214 -0.80 2.30 15.17
CA PHE A 214 -0.67 2.84 13.83
C PHE A 214 -1.69 2.14 12.94
N THR A 215 -2.45 2.92 12.19
CA THR A 215 -3.31 2.43 11.11
C THR A 215 -2.83 3.06 9.80
N GLY A 216 -2.62 2.22 8.80
CA GLY A 216 -2.23 2.61 7.45
C GLY A 216 -3.29 2.14 6.45
N GLN A 217 -3.46 2.89 5.37
CA GLN A 217 -4.26 2.48 4.23
C GLN A 217 -3.56 2.88 2.94
N ASP A 218 -3.58 2.00 1.95
CA ASP A 218 -3.07 2.27 0.60
C ASP A 218 -4.03 1.74 -0.46
N HIS A 219 -3.81 2.09 -1.72
CA HIS A 219 -4.64 1.67 -2.85
C HIS A 219 -3.97 0.53 -3.63
N PHE A 220 -4.75 -0.50 -3.93
CA PHE A 220 -4.35 -1.52 -4.90
C PHE A 220 -5.06 -1.25 -6.23
N GLY A 221 -4.48 -0.32 -6.99
CA GLY A 221 -4.91 0.02 -8.33
C GLY A 221 -3.85 0.88 -9.03
N LEU A 222 -4.00 1.07 -10.34
CA LEU A 222 -3.13 1.91 -11.14
C LEU A 222 -3.87 3.14 -11.66
N ASP A 223 -3.22 4.29 -11.58
CA ASP A 223 -3.68 5.51 -12.20
C ASP A 223 -3.12 5.69 -13.63
N LYS A 224 -3.68 6.64 -14.38
CA LYS A 224 -3.22 6.93 -15.75
C LYS A 224 -1.76 7.38 -15.79
N THR A 225 -1.26 8.07 -14.77
CA THR A 225 0.10 8.59 -14.74
C THR A 225 1.14 7.49 -14.55
N ASP A 226 0.78 6.42 -13.82
CA ASP A 226 1.62 5.23 -13.65
C ASP A 226 1.94 4.60 -15.00
N ILE A 227 0.93 4.35 -15.83
CA ILE A 227 1.12 3.66 -17.12
C ILE A 227 1.73 4.55 -18.21
N GLN A 228 1.69 5.88 -18.03
CA GLN A 228 2.34 6.84 -18.91
C GLN A 228 3.81 7.05 -18.58
N ASN A 229 4.24 6.68 -17.37
CA ASN A 229 5.62 6.79 -16.96
C ASN A 229 6.45 5.67 -17.64
N PRO A 230 7.50 6.02 -18.41
CA PRO A 230 8.30 5.04 -19.16
C PRO A 230 8.85 3.88 -18.33
N LYS A 231 9.12 4.09 -17.04
CA LYS A 231 9.62 3.04 -16.14
C LYS A 231 8.64 1.88 -15.98
N PHE A 232 7.35 2.19 -15.87
CA PHE A 232 6.29 1.19 -15.70
C PHE A 232 5.68 0.78 -17.04
N HIS A 233 5.59 1.73 -17.98
CA HIS A 233 4.96 1.53 -19.27
C HIS A 233 5.50 0.31 -20.02
N PHE A 234 6.82 0.06 -19.98
CA PHE A 234 7.42 -1.08 -20.68
C PHE A 234 7.38 -2.40 -19.90
N ILE A 235 6.93 -2.38 -18.64
CA ILE A 235 6.80 -3.59 -17.83
C ILE A 235 5.43 -4.20 -18.09
N ARG A 236 5.44 -5.37 -18.72
CA ARG A 236 4.22 -6.07 -19.16
C ARG A 236 3.24 -6.35 -18.02
N ALA A 237 3.72 -6.63 -16.80
CA ALA A 237 2.87 -6.78 -15.61
C ALA A 237 1.98 -5.55 -15.35
N PHE A 238 2.52 -4.32 -15.48
CA PHE A 238 1.76 -3.09 -15.31
C PHE A 238 0.75 -2.88 -16.44
N ARG A 239 1.11 -3.21 -17.68
CA ARG A 239 0.17 -3.17 -18.81
C ARG A 239 -1.02 -4.09 -18.59
N ILE A 240 -0.75 -5.34 -18.19
CA ILE A 240 -1.79 -6.33 -17.90
C ILE A 240 -2.69 -5.85 -16.76
N TRP A 241 -2.11 -5.43 -15.63
CA TRP A 241 -2.87 -4.91 -14.50
C TRP A 241 -3.75 -3.72 -14.92
N PHE A 242 -3.19 -2.76 -15.66
CA PHE A 242 -3.92 -1.59 -16.12
C PHE A 242 -5.10 -1.97 -17.01
N ILE A 243 -4.95 -2.88 -17.98
CA ILE A 243 -6.09 -3.28 -18.83
C ILE A 243 -7.15 -4.08 -18.09
N LEU A 244 -6.75 -4.95 -17.14
CA LEU A 244 -7.68 -5.72 -16.32
C LEU A 244 -8.55 -4.77 -15.49
N GLN A 245 -7.97 -3.69 -14.98
CA GLN A 245 -8.66 -2.70 -14.16
C GLN A 245 -9.47 -1.69 -15.00
N ARG A 246 -8.84 -1.05 -15.99
CA ARG A 246 -9.31 0.20 -16.61
C ARG A 246 -10.11 0.00 -17.88
N TRP A 247 -9.94 -1.12 -18.58
CA TRP A 247 -10.72 -1.38 -19.78
C TRP A 247 -12.16 -1.73 -19.43
N GLU A 248 -13.13 -1.05 -20.04
CA GLU A 248 -14.58 -1.33 -19.89
C GLU A 248 -14.95 -2.79 -20.12
N TYR A 249 -14.18 -3.50 -20.96
CA TYR A 249 -14.37 -4.92 -21.22
C TYR A 249 -14.08 -5.80 -20.00
N PHE A 250 -13.05 -5.50 -19.20
CA PHE A 250 -12.69 -6.30 -18.03
C PHE A 250 -13.24 -5.69 -16.73
N ALA A 251 -12.96 -4.41 -16.48
CA ALA A 251 -13.46 -3.64 -15.35
C ALA A 251 -13.29 -4.31 -13.96
N PHE A 252 -12.16 -4.99 -13.72
CA PHE A 252 -11.83 -5.50 -12.38
C PHE A 252 -11.63 -4.32 -11.43
N LYS A 253 -12.28 -4.39 -10.26
CA LYS A 253 -12.34 -3.25 -9.35
C LYS A 253 -11.09 -3.19 -8.46
N PRO A 254 -10.36 -2.06 -8.45
CA PRO A 254 -9.30 -1.83 -7.47
C PRO A 254 -9.89 -1.74 -6.07
N PHE A 255 -9.04 -1.83 -5.05
CA PHE A 255 -9.49 -1.89 -3.67
C PHE A 255 -8.50 -1.26 -2.70
N LEU A 256 -9.00 -0.90 -1.52
CA LEU A 256 -8.18 -0.38 -0.43
C LEU A 256 -7.48 -1.52 0.32
N THR A 257 -6.22 -1.36 0.66
CA THR A 257 -5.47 -2.23 1.57
C THR A 257 -5.39 -1.58 2.94
N ASN A 258 -5.84 -2.29 3.97
CA ASN A 258 -5.83 -1.80 5.35
C ASN A 258 -4.75 -2.51 6.16
N MET A 259 -4.00 -1.74 6.92
CA MET A 259 -2.88 -2.19 7.74
C MET A 259 -2.99 -1.65 9.16
N LYS A 260 -2.66 -2.47 10.16
CA LYS A 260 -2.64 -2.09 11.57
C LYS A 260 -1.38 -2.60 12.25
N ALA A 261 -0.74 -1.76 13.06
CA ALA A 261 0.39 -2.13 13.89
C ALA A 261 0.23 -1.56 15.31
N GLU A 262 0.35 -2.42 16.31
CA GLU A 262 0.26 -2.05 17.72
C GLU A 262 1.62 -2.20 18.41
N PHE A 263 1.95 -1.20 19.22
CA PHE A 263 3.20 -1.08 19.96
C PHE A 263 2.92 -0.78 21.42
N GLN A 264 3.69 -1.40 22.31
CA GLN A 264 3.82 -0.97 23.69
C GLN A 264 5.22 -0.42 23.88
N ILE A 265 5.32 0.87 24.16
CA ILE A 265 6.58 1.51 24.53
C ILE A 265 6.60 1.77 26.03
N ASN A 266 7.79 1.69 26.61
CA ASN A 266 8.00 1.94 28.02
C ASN A 266 9.34 2.63 28.23
N SER A 267 9.40 3.35 29.34
CA SER A 267 10.61 3.97 29.89
C SER A 267 10.70 3.58 31.36
N ARG A 268 11.89 3.22 31.83
CA ARG A 268 12.18 2.99 33.24
C ARG A 268 13.34 3.89 33.63
N ARG A 269 13.15 4.79 34.59
CA ARG A 269 14.27 5.44 35.28
C ARG A 269 15.02 4.35 36.04
N LYS A 270 16.32 4.20 35.73
CA LYS A 270 17.25 3.45 36.58
C LYS A 270 17.63 4.32 37.77
#